data_AF-A0A9E5PQS7-F1
#
_entry.id   AF-A0A9E5PQS7-F1
#
_cell.length_a   1.000
_cell.length_b   1.000
_cell.length_c   1.000
_cell.angle_alpha   90.00
_cell.angle_beta   90.00
_cell.angle_gamma   90.00
#
_symmetry.space_group_name_H-M   'P 1'
#
loop_
_entity.id
_entity.type
_entity.pdbx_description
1 polymer ?
#
loop_
_entity_poly.entity_id
_entity_poly.type
_entity_poly.pdbx_seq_one_letter_code
_entity_poly.pdbx_strand_id
1 'polypeptide(L)'
;QDSLSNAALETLAIVAYRQPITRAEVEDIRGVQCGHILRSLVEKRLIRVTGRADELGRPMLYGTTRQFLEAFGLKSLDELPERSKLTQPDEPRAEKPPQQPAEQQP
;
A
#
# COMPACT_ATOMS: atom_id res chain seq x y z
N GLN A 1 -18.98 -7.20 3.50
CA GLN A 1 -17.63 -6.65 3.26
C GLN A 1 -16.72 -7.21 4.32
N ASP A 2 -15.84 -8.14 3.98
CA ASP A 2 -14.84 -8.64 4.94
C ASP A 2 -13.79 -7.56 5.14
N SER A 3 -13.92 -6.82 6.24
CA SER A 3 -12.93 -5.84 6.67
C SER A 3 -11.59 -6.53 6.92
N LEU A 4 -10.49 -5.89 6.50
CA LEU A 4 -9.16 -6.40 6.81
C LEU A 4 -8.87 -6.19 8.30
N SER A 5 -8.27 -7.18 8.95
CA SER A 5 -7.75 -6.99 10.31
C SER A 5 -6.62 -5.97 10.30
N ASN A 6 -6.33 -5.35 11.45
CA ASN A 6 -5.21 -4.40 11.57
C ASN A 6 -3.88 -5.01 11.11
N ALA A 7 -3.62 -6.27 11.50
CA ALA A 7 -2.43 -7.00 11.06
C ALA A 7 -2.37 -7.19 9.53
N ALA A 8 -3.53 -7.41 8.88
CA ALA A 8 -3.61 -7.52 7.44
C ALA A 8 -3.39 -6.16 6.74
N LEU A 9 -3.94 -5.09 7.30
CA LEU A 9 -3.75 -3.73 6.80
C LEU A 9 -2.27 -3.31 6.91
N GLU A 10 -1.62 -3.57 8.04
CA GLU A 10 -0.18 -3.31 8.24
C GLU A 10 0.67 -4.06 7.22
N THR A 11 0.41 -5.36 7.04
CA THR A 11 1.13 -6.20 6.09
C THR A 11 0.94 -5.68 4.67
N LEU A 12 -0.30 -5.32 4.30
CA LEU A 12 -0.62 -4.76 3.00
C LEU A 12 0.09 -3.42 2.76
N ALA A 13 0.12 -2.54 3.76
CA ALA A 13 0.82 -1.26 3.69
C ALA A 13 2.32 -1.46 3.46
N ILE A 14 2.96 -2.40 4.17
CA ILE A 14 4.39 -2.72 3.96
C ILE A 14 4.62 -3.15 2.51
N VAL A 15 3.79 -4.05 1.98
CA VAL A 15 3.92 -4.48 0.57
C VAL A 15 3.74 -3.29 -0.38
N ALA A 16 2.72 -2.45 -0.18
CA ALA A 16 2.48 -1.28 -1.02
C ALA A 16 3.68 -0.32 -1.09
N TYR A 17 4.32 -0.03 0.04
CA TYR A 17 5.44 0.92 0.14
C TYR A 17 6.84 0.33 -0.11
N ARG A 18 6.99 -1.00 -0.09
CA ARG A 18 8.30 -1.68 -0.19
C ARG A 18 8.44 -2.58 -1.42
N GLN A 19 7.38 -2.75 -2.20
CA GLN A 19 7.42 -3.65 -3.36
C GLN A 19 8.55 -3.29 -4.35
N PRO A 20 9.18 -4.29 -5.00
CA PRO A 20 9.00 -5.72 -4.76
C PRO A 20 9.68 -6.18 -3.44
N ILE A 21 8.96 -6.93 -2.59
CA ILE A 21 9.44 -7.36 -1.27
C ILE A 21 9.21 -8.85 -1.01
N THR A 22 10.10 -9.53 -0.29
CA THR A 22 9.97 -10.94 0.11
C THR A 22 9.15 -11.11 1.39
N ARG A 23 8.67 -12.34 1.66
CA ARG A 23 8.02 -12.64 2.95
C ARG A 23 8.95 -12.33 4.12
N ALA A 24 10.22 -12.73 4.03
CA ALA A 24 11.16 -12.60 5.13
C ALA A 24 11.37 -11.13 5.52
N GLU A 25 11.51 -10.24 4.53
CA GLU A 25 11.62 -8.80 4.78
C GLU A 25 10.35 -8.21 5.40
N VAL A 26 9.16 -8.67 5.00
CA VAL A 26 7.91 -8.23 5.64
C VAL A 26 7.86 -8.69 7.10
N GLU A 27 8.25 -9.94 7.39
CA GLU A 27 8.30 -10.48 8.75
C GLU A 27 9.34 -9.76 9.62
N ASP A 28 10.49 -9.39 9.04
CA ASP A 28 11.53 -8.58 9.70
C ASP A 28 11.02 -7.19 10.09
N ILE A 29 10.36 -6.48 9.16
CA ILE A 29 9.78 -5.15 9.43
C ILE A 29 8.68 -5.21 10.49
N ARG A 30 7.85 -6.27 10.48
CA ARG A 30 6.74 -6.43 11.45
C ARG A 30 7.19 -7.01 12.79
N GLY A 31 8.35 -7.67 12.83
CA GLY A 31 8.82 -8.44 13.99
C GLY A 31 8.01 -9.71 14.29
N VAL A 32 7.07 -10.10 13.41
CA VAL A 32 6.20 -11.28 13.60
C VAL A 32 5.89 -11.98 12.28
N GLN A 33 5.58 -13.28 12.35
CA GLN A 33 5.23 -14.09 11.18
C GLN A 33 3.94 -13.60 10.50
N CYS A 34 3.94 -13.53 9.16
CA CYS A 34 2.82 -13.01 8.37
C CYS A 34 2.43 -13.89 7.18
N GLY A 35 2.92 -15.14 7.12
CA GLY A 35 2.68 -16.04 5.98
C GLY A 35 1.19 -16.28 5.65
N HIS A 36 0.33 -16.46 6.65
CA HIS A 36 -1.12 -16.65 6.43
C HIS A 36 -1.80 -15.37 5.93
N ILE A 37 -1.32 -14.19 6.40
CA ILE A 37 -1.83 -12.89 5.96
C ILE A 37 -1.49 -12.65 4.50
N LEU A 38 -0.23 -12.87 4.11
CA LEU A 38 0.18 -12.74 2.71
C LEU A 38 -0.64 -13.66 1.80
N ARG A 39 -0.89 -14.91 2.21
CA ARG A 39 -1.76 -15.83 1.47
C ARG A 39 -3.18 -15.26 1.32
N SER A 40 -3.78 -14.80 2.41
CA SER A 40 -5.12 -14.19 2.39
C SER A 40 -5.19 -12.95 1.48
N LEU A 41 -4.17 -12.09 1.50
CA LEU A 41 -4.10 -10.91 0.63
C LEU A 41 -3.94 -11.28 -0.85
N VAL A 42 -3.22 -12.37 -1.17
CA VAL A 42 -3.13 -12.92 -2.54
C VAL A 42 -4.49 -13.48 -2.98
N GLU A 43 -5.18 -14.23 -2.12
CA GLU A 43 -6.51 -14.79 -2.41
C GLU A 43 -7.54 -13.70 -2.65
N LYS A 44 -7.49 -12.61 -1.87
CA LYS A 44 -8.28 -11.39 -2.05
C LYS A 44 -7.79 -10.54 -3.23
N ARG A 45 -6.74 -10.96 -3.94
CA ARG A 45 -6.12 -10.30 -5.09
C ARG A 45 -5.65 -8.88 -4.82
N LEU A 46 -5.41 -8.51 -3.57
CA LEU A 46 -4.85 -7.20 -3.20
C LEU A 46 -3.34 -7.15 -3.47
N ILE A 47 -2.67 -8.30 -3.36
CA ILE A 47 -1.27 -8.47 -3.73
C ILE A 47 -1.10 -9.65 -4.69
N ARG A 48 0.05 -9.71 -5.36
CA ARG A 48 0.45 -10.82 -6.24
C ARG A 48 1.93 -11.13 -6.10
N VAL A 49 2.33 -12.30 -6.57
CA VAL A 49 3.74 -12.62 -6.78
C VAL A 49 4.21 -11.89 -8.05
N THR A 50 5.23 -11.05 -7.91
CA THR A 50 5.83 -10.28 -9.02
C THR A 50 7.02 -11.01 -9.65
N GLY A 51 7.62 -11.95 -8.92
CA GLY A 51 8.76 -12.73 -9.39
C GLY A 51 9.41 -13.53 -8.27
N ARG A 52 10.68 -13.88 -8.46
CA ARG A 52 11.54 -14.47 -7.42
C ARG A 52 12.81 -13.62 -7.29
N ALA A 53 13.27 -13.44 -6.06
CA ALA A 53 14.53 -12.75 -5.79
C ALA A 53 15.73 -13.58 -6.28
N ASP A 54 16.81 -12.90 -6.66
CA ASP A 54 18.06 -13.53 -7.09
C ASP A 54 19.02 -13.73 -5.91
N GLU A 55 18.53 -14.41 -4.89
CA GLU A 55 19.25 -14.72 -3.66
C GLU A 55 19.05 -16.20 -3.26
N LEU A 56 19.73 -16.64 -2.20
CA LEU A 56 19.68 -18.04 -1.76
C LEU A 56 18.25 -18.47 -1.43
N GLY A 57 17.81 -19.59 -2.01
CA GLY A 57 16.44 -20.10 -1.86
C GLY A 57 15.40 -19.44 -2.76
N ARG A 58 15.79 -18.39 -3.53
CA ARG A 58 14.97 -17.70 -4.54
C ARG A 58 13.54 -17.40 -4.05
N PRO A 59 13.39 -16.68 -2.91
CA PRO A 59 12.10 -16.42 -2.31
C PRO A 59 11.18 -15.64 -3.26
N MET A 60 9.87 -15.79 -3.05
CA MET A 60 8.86 -15.07 -3.82
C MET A 60 8.89 -13.58 -3.48
N LEU A 61 8.82 -12.75 -4.52
CA LEU A 61 8.62 -11.30 -4.41
C LEU A 61 7.13 -10.97 -4.52
N TYR A 62 6.67 -10.06 -3.68
CA TYR A 62 5.29 -9.61 -3.60
C TYR A 62 5.17 -8.14 -4.02
N GLY A 63 4.04 -7.80 -4.63
CA GLY A 63 3.65 -6.43 -4.98
C GLY A 63 2.13 -6.28 -5.06
N THR A 64 1.65 -5.05 -5.10
CA THR A 64 0.21 -4.74 -5.18
C THR A 64 -0.36 -5.00 -6.58
N THR A 65 -1.68 -5.13 -6.67
CA THR A 65 -2.40 -5.32 -7.93
C THR A 65 -3.20 -4.07 -8.32
N ARG A 66 -3.85 -4.11 -9.50
CA ARG A 66 -4.86 -3.10 -9.86
C ARG A 66 -6.07 -3.12 -8.93
N GLN A 67 -6.46 -4.29 -8.44
CA GLN A 67 -7.58 -4.42 -7.51
C GLN A 67 -7.28 -3.76 -6.16
N PHE A 68 -6.01 -3.70 -5.74
CA PHE A 68 -5.62 -2.84 -4.62
C PHE A 68 -5.90 -1.37 -4.93
N LEU A 69 -5.46 -0.85 -6.08
CA LEU A 69 -5.71 0.56 -6.42
C LEU A 69 -7.22 0.87 -6.45
N GLU A 70 -8.02 0.01 -7.06
CA GLU A 70 -9.48 0.12 -7.11
C GLU A 70 -10.11 0.08 -5.71
N ALA A 71 -9.66 -0.83 -4.84
CA ALA A 71 -10.18 -0.96 -3.47
C ALA A 71 -9.86 0.25 -2.59
N PHE A 72 -8.76 0.96 -2.87
CA PHE A 72 -8.32 2.14 -2.11
C PHE A 72 -8.60 3.47 -2.84
N GLY A 73 -9.29 3.44 -3.99
CA GLY A 73 -9.65 4.64 -4.74
C GLY A 73 -8.47 5.39 -5.37
N LEU A 74 -7.36 4.71 -5.63
CA LEU A 74 -6.13 5.28 -6.19
C LEU A 74 -6.09 5.05 -7.70
N LYS A 75 -5.52 5.99 -8.48
CA LYS A 75 -5.25 5.77 -9.90
C LYS A 75 -3.86 5.18 -10.13
N SER A 76 -2.93 5.44 -9.21
CA SER A 76 -1.54 4.97 -9.28
C SER A 76 -0.92 4.82 -7.89
N LEU A 77 0.22 4.13 -7.80
CA LEU A 77 0.98 3.99 -6.55
C LEU A 77 1.60 5.32 -6.08
N ASP A 78 1.80 6.27 -7.00
CA ASP A 78 2.35 7.60 -6.69
C ASP A 78 1.38 8.47 -5.85
N GLU A 79 0.11 8.09 -5.77
CA GLU A 79 -0.88 8.74 -4.91
C GLU A 79 -0.81 8.28 -3.44
N LEU A 80 0.00 7.26 -3.15
CA LEU A 80 0.25 6.85 -1.77
C LEU A 80 0.98 7.98 -1.01
N PRO A 81 0.57 8.30 0.23
CA PRO A 81 1.27 9.25 1.07
C PRO A 81 2.78 8.97 1.15
N GLU A 82 3.61 10.00 1.02
CA GLU A 82 5.06 9.82 1.14
C GLU A 82 5.43 9.12 2.46
N ARG A 83 6.36 8.15 2.38
CA ARG A 83 6.87 7.39 3.54
C ARG A 83 7.27 8.28 4.72
N SER A 84 7.79 9.47 4.43
CA SER A 84 8.26 10.43 5.43
C SER A 84 7.13 11.18 6.16
N LYS A 85 5.90 11.17 5.65
CA LYS A 85 4.74 11.83 6.26
C LYS A 85 3.90 10.92 7.15
N LEU A 86 4.18 9.62 7.16
CA LEU A 86 3.45 8.63 7.98
C LEU A 86 3.64 8.80 9.50
N THR A 87 4.52 9.69 9.94
CA THR A 87 4.74 10.02 11.35
C THR A 87 3.85 11.16 11.87
N GLN A 88 3.06 11.80 11.02
CA GLN A 88 2.07 12.78 11.46
C GLN A 88 0.68 12.10 11.53
N PRO A 89 0.02 12.08 12.70
CA PRO A 89 -1.41 11.80 12.75
C PRO A 89 -2.12 12.75 11.77
N ASP A 90 -3.05 12.20 11.00
CA ASP A 90 -3.77 12.89 9.93
C ASP A 90 -4.33 14.24 10.42
N GLU A 91 -3.66 15.34 10.06
CA GLU A 91 -4.33 16.64 10.07
C GLU A 91 -5.31 16.62 8.89
N PRO A 92 -6.60 16.88 9.11
CA PRO A 92 -7.60 16.80 8.05
C PRO A 92 -7.16 17.68 6.89
N ARG A 93 -7.01 17.04 5.73
CA ARG A 93 -6.61 17.67 4.48
C ARG A 93 -7.53 18.85 4.20
N ALA A 94 -7.06 20.05 4.52
CA ALA A 94 -7.76 21.29 4.22
C ALA A 94 -8.03 21.32 2.70
N GLU A 95 -9.29 21.14 2.33
CA GLU A 95 -9.79 21.47 1.01
C GLU A 95 -9.40 22.92 0.76
N LYS A 96 -8.44 23.16 -0.14
CA LYS A 96 -8.24 24.50 -0.67
C LYS A 96 -9.53 24.88 -1.39
N PRO A 97 -10.24 25.95 -0.99
CA PRO A 97 -11.45 26.35 -1.67
C PRO A 97 -11.09 26.69 -3.13
N PRO A 98 -11.97 26.38 -4.10
CA PRO A 98 -11.74 26.75 -5.48
C PRO A 98 -11.69 28.28 -5.59
N GLN A 99 -10.52 28.82 -5.92
CA GLN A 99 -10.41 30.23 -6.31
C GLN A 99 -11.15 30.39 -7.64
N GLN A 100 -12.34 31.00 -7.57
CA GLN A 100 -13.11 31.42 -8.73
C GLN A 100 -12.27 32.42 -9.55
N PRO A 101 -12.16 32.26 -10.88
CA PRO A 101 -11.61 33.29 -11.74
C PRO A 101 -12.75 34.20 -12.18
N ALA A 102 -12.97 35.32 -11.50
CA ALA A 102 -13.89 36.32 -12.01
C ALA A 102 -13.56 37.71 -11.45
N GLU A 103 -12.75 38.46 -12.18
CA GLU A 103 -13.01 39.89 -12.36
C GLU A 103 -12.44 40.31 -13.71
N GLN A 104 -13.27 40.12 -14.74
CA GLN A 104 -13.27 41.00 -15.90
C GLN A 104 -13.90 42.33 -15.44
N GLN A 105 -13.07 43.38 -15.44
CA GLN A 105 -13.29 44.75 -15.92
C GLN A 105 -14.67 45.43 -15.76
N PRO A 106 -14.69 46.76 -15.54
CA PRO A 106 -14.25 47.69 -16.59
C PRO A 106 -13.13 48.66 -16.19
#